data_AF-A0AA36DU44-F1
#
_entry.id   AF-A0AA36DU44-F1
#
_cell.length_a   1.000
_cell.length_b   1.000
_cell.length_c   1.000
_cell.angle_alpha   90.00
_cell.angle_beta   90.00
_cell.angle_gamma   90.00
#
_symmetry.space_group_name_H-M   'P 1'
#
loop_
_entity.id
_entity.type
_entity.pdbx_description
1 polymer ?
#
loop_
_entity_poly.entity_id
_entity_poly.type
_entity_poly.pdbx_seq_one_letter_code
_entity_poly.pdbx_strand_id
1 'polypeptide(L)'
;MVHSCEKWSDESTCFPLLLYKFCDFVRIFRWEMIPVVRRALHTSVASCRGRTTFFNIHKKVTDPAKQDPDYFEKAARELPLDDNYIDALGKLYYEKIGSERDLGLKAADNLVADQQKFGLPDLDLSKPRFQYRDLDILKDAPESVKKIYSIGFGTRRDMSSEWKAQLIGKVNQHSLDEASLEMKIAWMTALIRHWSLLVNDISKQTTKKPTWLTHRIWLVINARRKALRLLRARNEEAFQNVISQLKIAYHVQKQPEHVKTRKAWAEAQLKARVEQEKERRLENLHQLYVEERKQKMEEMEKRRQELKKEQQQVEQRLHGLLVLEGKATDVVGEYQPSLIGNLSEVVMHSALFYHPKPDLVKQ
;
A
#
# COMPACT_ATOMS: atom_id res chain seq x y z
N MET A 1 -27.70 3.59 44.51
CA MET A 1 -28.89 3.31 43.69
C MET A 1 -28.44 2.54 42.46
N VAL A 2 -28.94 1.30 42.35
CA VAL A 2 -28.89 0.33 41.22
C VAL A 2 -27.47 -0.05 40.75
N HIS A 3 -26.74 -1.04 41.29
CA HIS A 3 -26.97 -2.48 41.53
C HIS A 3 -27.13 -3.37 40.28
N SER A 4 -26.08 -4.19 40.03
CA SER A 4 -26.03 -5.64 39.75
C SER A 4 -24.69 -5.93 39.05
N CYS A 5 -23.66 -6.62 39.57
CA CYS A 5 -23.50 -7.73 40.51
C CYS A 5 -24.15 -9.06 40.05
N GLU A 6 -23.31 -9.95 39.48
CA GLU A 6 -23.28 -11.42 39.64
C GLU A 6 -22.06 -11.94 38.84
N LYS A 7 -20.95 -12.33 39.48
CA LYS A 7 -20.61 -13.56 40.22
C LYS A 7 -19.99 -14.66 39.32
N TRP A 8 -18.67 -14.86 39.44
CA TRP A 8 -17.94 -16.01 40.04
C TRP A 8 -17.85 -17.22 39.08
N SER A 9 -16.66 -17.61 38.58
CA SER A 9 -15.51 -18.28 39.22
C SER A 9 -15.60 -19.80 39.16
N ASP A 10 -14.53 -20.38 38.60
CA ASP A 10 -13.91 -21.68 38.86
C ASP A 10 -14.72 -22.96 38.66
N GLU A 11 -14.22 -23.85 37.79
CA GLU A 11 -13.85 -25.20 38.20
C GLU A 11 -12.95 -25.92 37.19
N SER A 12 -11.88 -26.47 37.74
CA SER A 12 -10.83 -27.29 37.15
C SER A 12 -11.25 -28.77 37.01
N THR A 13 -10.45 -29.51 36.23
CA THR A 13 -10.28 -30.98 36.21
C THR A 13 -11.33 -31.84 35.46
N CYS A 14 -10.90 -32.52 34.38
CA CYS A 14 -10.72 -33.99 34.34
C CYS A 14 -10.46 -34.52 32.91
N PHE A 15 -9.33 -35.22 32.75
CA PHE A 15 -9.08 -36.24 31.71
C PHE A 15 -10.02 -37.45 31.94
N PRO A 16 -10.43 -38.22 30.90
CA PRO A 16 -9.69 -39.44 30.52
C PRO A 16 -9.70 -39.71 28.99
N LEU A 17 -8.60 -40.17 28.37
CA LEU A 17 -8.24 -41.58 28.16
C LEU A 17 -9.42 -42.49 27.73
N LEU A 18 -9.45 -42.88 26.46
CA LEU A 18 -9.94 -44.19 26.02
C LEU A 18 -9.26 -44.61 24.71
N LEU A 19 -8.37 -45.59 24.86
CA LEU A 19 -7.70 -46.36 23.83
C LEU A 19 -8.42 -47.71 23.71
N TYR A 20 -8.35 -48.28 22.51
CA TYR A 20 -8.46 -49.71 22.13
C TYR A 20 -9.74 -50.28 21.51
N LYS A 21 -9.47 -50.87 20.33
CA LYS A 21 -10.00 -52.11 19.72
C LYS A 21 -11.42 -52.11 19.17
N PHE A 22 -11.53 -52.31 17.86
CA PHE A 22 -12.00 -53.60 17.33
C PHE A 22 -11.54 -53.79 15.88
N CYS A 23 -10.89 -54.93 15.64
CA CYS A 23 -10.45 -55.45 14.35
C CYS A 23 -11.51 -56.44 13.84
N ASP A 24 -11.56 -56.59 12.52
CA ASP A 24 -11.96 -57.78 11.77
C ASP A 24 -13.42 -58.27 11.81
N PHE A 25 -14.11 -58.07 10.68
CA PHE A 25 -15.05 -59.09 10.18
C PHE A 25 -14.98 -59.18 8.65
N VAL A 26 -14.25 -60.19 8.18
CA VAL A 26 -14.31 -60.72 6.81
C VAL A 26 -15.47 -61.69 6.74
N ARG A 27 -16.39 -61.55 5.77
CA ARG A 27 -16.86 -62.65 4.90
C ARG A 27 -17.99 -62.22 3.93
N ILE A 28 -17.69 -62.41 2.65
CA ILE A 28 -18.52 -63.14 1.66
C ILE A 28 -19.94 -62.62 1.43
N PHE A 29 -20.16 -61.95 0.29
CA PHE A 29 -21.25 -62.34 -0.61
C PHE A 29 -20.81 -62.15 -2.07
N ARG A 30 -20.72 -63.28 -2.77
CA ARG A 30 -20.42 -63.45 -4.18
C ARG A 30 -21.76 -63.57 -4.91
N TRP A 31 -22.09 -62.64 -5.78
CA TRP A 31 -23.10 -62.81 -6.83
C TRP A 31 -22.50 -62.28 -8.14
N GLU A 32 -22.05 -63.20 -8.98
CA GLU A 32 -22.06 -63.06 -10.45
C GLU A 32 -23.56 -63.17 -10.85
N MET A 33 -24.12 -62.52 -11.87
CA MET A 33 -23.65 -62.39 -13.25
C MET A 33 -24.67 -61.54 -14.06
N ILE A 34 -24.16 -60.89 -15.12
CA ILE A 34 -24.79 -60.52 -16.41
C ILE A 34 -25.04 -59.01 -16.66
N PRO A 35 -24.67 -58.51 -17.87
CA PRO A 35 -24.07 -57.20 -18.06
C PRO A 35 -24.98 -56.22 -18.80
N VAL A 36 -24.88 -54.93 -18.47
CA VAL A 36 -25.32 -53.85 -19.37
C VAL A 36 -24.13 -52.96 -19.64
N VAL A 37 -23.55 -53.18 -20.82
CA VAL A 37 -22.59 -52.29 -21.47
C VAL A 37 -23.28 -50.95 -21.74
N ARG A 38 -23.21 -50.02 -20.77
CA ARG A 38 -23.35 -48.59 -21.08
C ARG A 38 -21.97 -48.05 -21.40
N ARG A 39 -21.58 -48.21 -22.67
CA ARG A 39 -20.58 -47.33 -23.29
C ARG A 39 -21.18 -45.92 -23.30
N ALA A 40 -20.93 -45.16 -22.23
CA ALA A 40 -21.04 -43.72 -22.31
C ALA A 40 -19.92 -43.26 -23.26
N LEU A 41 -20.30 -42.90 -24.47
CA LEU A 41 -19.44 -42.17 -25.39
C LEU A 41 -19.01 -40.88 -24.69
N HIS A 42 -17.77 -40.84 -24.20
CA HIS A 42 -17.13 -39.64 -23.71
C HIS A 42 -16.86 -38.69 -24.89
N THR A 43 -17.90 -38.02 -25.38
CA THR A 43 -17.80 -36.90 -26.32
C THR A 43 -17.83 -35.55 -25.59
N SER A 44 -17.16 -35.46 -24.45
CA SER A 44 -16.95 -34.20 -23.71
C SER A 44 -15.48 -33.78 -23.63
N VAL A 45 -14.63 -34.27 -24.54
CA VAL A 45 -13.22 -33.90 -24.66
C VAL A 45 -13.03 -32.81 -25.73
N ALA A 46 -13.78 -31.70 -25.69
CA ALA A 46 -13.49 -30.55 -26.58
C ALA A 46 -14.19 -29.24 -26.17
N SER A 47 -14.18 -28.83 -24.90
CA SER A 47 -14.59 -27.44 -24.56
C SER A 47 -14.05 -26.89 -23.23
N CYS A 48 -13.31 -27.67 -22.45
CA CYS A 48 -12.72 -27.18 -21.19
C CYS A 48 -11.51 -26.24 -21.39
N ARG A 49 -11.03 -26.01 -22.63
CA ARG A 49 -9.87 -25.15 -22.91
C ARG A 49 -10.13 -23.64 -22.69
N GLY A 50 -11.37 -23.22 -22.46
CA GLY A 50 -11.71 -21.80 -22.29
C GLY A 50 -11.68 -21.25 -20.85
N ARG A 51 -11.63 -22.11 -19.81
CA ARG A 51 -11.77 -21.63 -18.41
C ARG A 51 -10.49 -21.19 -17.73
N THR A 52 -9.33 -21.53 -18.29
CA THR A 52 -8.04 -21.10 -17.74
C THR A 52 -7.38 -20.16 -18.72
N THR A 53 -7.21 -18.90 -18.31
CA THR A 53 -6.36 -17.94 -19.02
C THR A 53 -5.01 -18.61 -19.33
N PHE A 54 -4.65 -18.69 -20.61
CA PHE A 54 -3.41 -19.31 -21.08
C PHE A 54 -2.21 -18.70 -20.35
N PHE A 55 -1.48 -19.52 -19.59
CA PHE A 55 -0.24 -19.14 -18.93
C PHE A 55 0.91 -19.80 -19.68
N ASN A 56 1.87 -19.00 -20.16
CA ASN A 56 3.06 -19.53 -20.79
C ASN A 56 4.11 -19.85 -19.72
N ILE A 57 4.19 -21.13 -19.34
CA ILE A 57 5.10 -21.67 -18.31
C ILE A 57 6.58 -21.45 -18.69
N HIS A 58 6.88 -21.22 -19.97
CA HIS A 58 8.24 -21.03 -20.46
C HIS A 58 8.72 -19.57 -20.41
N LYS A 59 7.82 -18.60 -20.18
CA LYS A 59 8.19 -17.20 -20.00
C LYS A 59 8.48 -16.92 -18.53
N LYS A 60 9.73 -17.14 -18.11
CA LYS A 60 10.19 -16.80 -16.76
C LYS A 60 10.38 -15.30 -16.60
N VAL A 61 10.09 -14.79 -15.40
CA VAL A 61 10.39 -13.40 -15.02
C VAL A 61 11.86 -13.31 -14.65
N THR A 62 12.64 -12.60 -15.47
CA THR A 62 14.07 -12.33 -15.22
C THR A 62 14.28 -10.93 -14.66
N ASP A 63 13.39 -9.98 -14.98
CA ASP A 63 13.55 -8.57 -14.60
C ASP A 63 13.04 -8.32 -13.19
N PRO A 64 13.86 -7.78 -12.25
CA PRO A 64 13.42 -7.50 -10.88
C PRO A 64 12.37 -6.39 -10.82
N ALA A 65 12.37 -5.46 -11.77
CA ALA A 65 11.38 -4.38 -11.83
C ALA A 65 9.93 -4.88 -11.96
N LYS A 66 9.73 -6.08 -12.53
CA LYS A 66 8.40 -6.71 -12.64
C LYS A 66 7.83 -7.21 -11.32
N GLN A 67 8.62 -7.18 -10.23
CA GLN A 67 8.13 -7.47 -8.88
C GLN A 67 7.29 -6.33 -8.31
N ASP A 68 7.48 -5.10 -8.79
CA ASP A 68 6.73 -3.96 -8.29
C ASP A 68 5.25 -4.11 -8.67
N PRO A 69 4.32 -4.01 -7.70
CA PRO A 69 2.89 -4.22 -7.98
C PRO A 69 2.34 -3.18 -8.96
N ASP A 70 2.94 -1.99 -8.99
CA ASP A 70 2.52 -0.89 -9.85
C ASP A 70 3.28 -0.86 -11.20
N TYR A 71 4.23 -1.78 -11.44
CA TYR A 71 5.04 -1.81 -12.68
C TYR A 71 4.16 -1.82 -13.94
N PHE A 72 3.22 -2.76 -14.00
CA PHE A 72 2.32 -2.90 -15.15
C PHE A 72 1.31 -1.76 -15.25
N GLU A 73 0.98 -1.11 -14.14
CA GLU A 73 0.13 0.09 -14.15
C GLU A 73 0.89 1.29 -14.71
N LYS A 74 2.17 1.45 -14.38
CA LYS A 74 3.04 2.47 -14.98
C LYS A 74 3.28 2.22 -16.46
N ALA A 75 3.54 0.98 -16.86
CA ALA A 75 3.70 0.62 -18.28
C ALA A 75 2.41 0.87 -19.08
N ALA A 76 1.24 0.53 -18.52
CA ALA A 76 -0.05 0.92 -19.12
C ALA A 76 -0.22 2.45 -19.17
N ARG A 77 0.33 3.14 -18.16
CA ARG A 77 0.57 4.60 -18.00
C ARG A 77 1.25 5.28 -19.19
N GLU A 78 2.09 4.54 -19.90
CA GLU A 78 3.00 5.09 -20.91
C GLU A 78 2.58 4.76 -22.34
N LEU A 79 1.65 3.83 -22.54
CA LEU A 79 1.15 3.45 -23.86
C LEU A 79 0.52 4.65 -24.61
N PRO A 80 0.75 4.77 -25.94
CA PRO A 80 0.10 5.77 -26.77
C PRO A 80 -1.39 5.43 -26.98
N LEU A 81 -2.25 6.45 -27.10
CA LEU A 81 -3.67 6.29 -27.47
C LEU A 81 -3.81 6.21 -29.00
N ASP A 82 -3.38 5.10 -29.58
CA ASP A 82 -3.59 4.77 -30.98
C ASP A 82 -4.75 3.76 -31.15
N ASP A 83 -5.12 3.45 -32.40
CA ASP A 83 -6.15 2.45 -32.70
C ASP A 83 -5.81 1.06 -32.10
N ASN A 84 -4.54 0.80 -31.82
CA ASN A 84 -4.04 -0.45 -31.24
C ASN A 84 -3.98 -0.44 -29.70
N TYR A 85 -4.43 0.63 -29.03
CA TYR A 85 -4.28 0.79 -27.57
C TYR A 85 -4.90 -0.36 -26.77
N ILE A 86 -6.10 -0.82 -27.17
CA ILE A 86 -6.80 -1.93 -26.50
C ILE A 86 -6.04 -3.24 -26.65
N ASP A 87 -5.41 -3.47 -27.80
CA ASP A 87 -4.60 -4.66 -28.07
C ASP A 87 -3.27 -4.61 -27.33
N ALA A 88 -2.63 -3.43 -27.27
CA ALA A 88 -1.43 -3.19 -26.47
C ALA A 88 -1.70 -3.43 -24.97
N LEU A 89 -2.82 -2.92 -24.44
CA LEU A 89 -3.28 -3.23 -23.08
C LEU A 89 -3.55 -4.72 -22.89
N GLY A 90 -4.16 -5.37 -23.90
CA GLY A 90 -4.37 -6.81 -23.89
C GLY A 90 -3.05 -7.58 -23.71
N LYS A 91 -2.05 -7.26 -24.52
CA LYS A 91 -0.70 -7.86 -24.44
C LYS A 91 -0.07 -7.62 -23.08
N LEU A 92 -0.09 -6.38 -22.57
CA LEU A 92 0.41 -6.05 -21.23
C LEU A 92 -0.31 -6.83 -20.12
N TYR A 93 -1.63 -7.00 -20.21
CA TYR A 93 -2.39 -7.78 -19.24
C TYR A 93 -1.95 -9.25 -19.23
N TYR A 94 -1.72 -9.86 -20.39
CA TYR A 94 -1.23 -11.25 -20.44
C TYR A 94 0.18 -11.37 -19.86
N GLU A 95 1.05 -10.39 -20.10
CA GLU A 95 2.38 -10.33 -19.48
C GLU A 95 2.30 -10.13 -17.96
N LYS A 96 1.40 -9.27 -17.48
CA LYS A 96 1.11 -9.08 -16.06
C LYS A 96 0.70 -10.39 -15.40
N ILE A 97 -0.36 -11.04 -15.90
CA ILE A 97 -0.85 -12.31 -15.33
C ILE A 97 0.20 -13.41 -15.42
N GLY A 98 1.00 -13.43 -16.50
CA GLY A 98 2.15 -14.31 -16.63
C GLY A 98 3.17 -14.08 -15.52
N SER A 99 3.58 -12.83 -15.33
CA SER A 99 4.56 -12.47 -14.32
C SER A 99 4.09 -12.76 -12.90
N GLU A 100 2.84 -12.44 -12.54
CA GLU A 100 2.27 -12.69 -11.22
C GLU A 100 2.24 -14.19 -10.89
N ARG A 101 1.93 -15.04 -11.88
CA ARG A 101 1.90 -16.50 -11.72
C ARG A 101 3.27 -17.13 -11.60
N ASP A 102 4.24 -16.65 -12.37
CA ASP A 102 5.63 -17.14 -12.32
C ASP A 102 6.34 -16.68 -11.04
N LEU A 103 6.16 -15.41 -10.66
CA LEU A 103 6.65 -14.87 -9.40
C LEU A 103 6.10 -15.68 -8.23
N GLY A 104 4.79 -15.89 -8.15
CA GLY A 104 4.16 -16.75 -7.14
C GLY A 104 4.65 -16.44 -5.72
N LEU A 105 5.36 -17.39 -5.09
CA LEU A 105 5.95 -17.23 -3.76
C LEU A 105 7.20 -16.32 -3.74
N LYS A 106 7.89 -16.17 -4.88
CA LYS A 106 9.04 -15.27 -5.04
C LYS A 106 8.63 -13.80 -5.04
N ALA A 107 7.37 -13.47 -5.37
CA ALA A 107 6.89 -12.07 -5.33
C ALA A 107 7.09 -11.41 -3.96
N ALA A 108 7.07 -12.20 -2.88
CA ALA A 108 7.15 -11.69 -1.52
C ALA A 108 8.56 -11.25 -1.08
N ASP A 109 9.60 -11.61 -1.84
CA ASP A 109 11.00 -11.31 -1.54
C ASP A 109 11.69 -10.76 -2.81
N ASN A 110 12.72 -9.91 -2.71
CA ASN A 110 13.42 -9.32 -3.85
C ASN A 110 14.44 -10.30 -4.48
N LEU A 111 13.96 -11.45 -4.96
CA LEU A 111 14.79 -12.63 -5.29
C LEU A 111 14.61 -13.13 -6.74
N VAL A 112 14.10 -12.28 -7.64
CA VAL A 112 13.92 -12.63 -9.05
C VAL A 112 15.24 -12.94 -9.76
N ALA A 113 16.33 -12.27 -9.39
CA ALA A 113 17.66 -12.54 -9.94
C ALA A 113 18.20 -13.94 -9.56
N ASP A 114 17.86 -14.45 -8.37
CA ASP A 114 18.38 -15.71 -7.83
C ASP A 114 17.44 -16.89 -8.16
N GLN A 115 17.40 -17.29 -9.43
CA GLN A 115 16.43 -18.29 -9.91
C GLN A 115 16.51 -19.65 -9.20
N GLN A 116 17.69 -20.05 -8.72
CA GLN A 116 17.90 -21.36 -8.10
C GLN A 116 17.96 -21.35 -6.57
N LYS A 117 18.29 -20.21 -5.93
CA LYS A 117 18.69 -20.19 -4.51
C LYS A 117 17.73 -19.46 -3.55
N PHE A 118 16.57 -18.95 -3.98
CA PHE A 118 15.55 -18.36 -3.07
C PHE A 118 16.11 -17.49 -1.93
N GLY A 119 17.23 -16.77 -2.12
CA GLY A 119 17.87 -15.98 -1.06
C GLY A 119 18.31 -16.77 0.18
N LEU A 120 18.47 -18.09 0.08
CA LEU A 120 19.05 -18.92 1.13
C LEU A 120 20.58 -18.76 1.13
N PRO A 121 21.21 -18.69 2.30
CA PRO A 121 22.66 -18.73 2.40
C PRO A 121 23.23 -20.04 1.86
N ASP A 122 24.40 -19.96 1.23
CA ASP A 122 25.17 -21.14 0.85
C ASP A 122 25.72 -21.82 2.09
N LEU A 123 25.36 -23.10 2.25
CA LEU A 123 25.80 -23.90 3.38
C LEU A 123 27.09 -24.63 3.02
N ASP A 124 28.06 -24.49 3.92
CA ASP A 124 29.26 -25.31 3.89
C ASP A 124 28.92 -26.67 4.52
N LEU A 125 28.89 -27.70 3.69
CA LEU A 125 28.51 -29.05 4.08
C LEU A 125 29.52 -29.68 5.05
N SER A 126 30.74 -29.16 5.12
CA SER A 126 31.78 -29.67 6.02
C SER A 126 31.59 -29.21 7.48
N LYS A 127 30.87 -28.10 7.70
CA LYS A 127 30.64 -27.56 9.03
C LYS A 127 29.84 -28.54 9.89
N PRO A 128 30.08 -28.55 11.22
CA PRO A 128 29.29 -29.35 12.13
C PRO A 128 27.83 -28.88 12.13
N ARG A 129 26.89 -29.78 12.40
CA ARG A 129 25.47 -29.42 12.54
C ARG A 129 25.28 -28.43 13.69
N PHE A 130 24.25 -27.60 13.56
CA PHE A 130 23.92 -26.52 14.50
C PHE A 130 24.00 -26.89 15.98
N GLN A 131 23.45 -28.05 16.36
CA GLN A 131 23.43 -28.54 17.75
C GLN A 131 24.81 -28.87 18.33
N TYR A 132 25.78 -29.13 17.46
CA TYR A 132 27.13 -29.57 17.84
C TYR A 132 28.19 -28.50 17.58
N ARG A 133 27.79 -27.28 17.19
CA ARG A 133 28.70 -26.20 16.78
C ARG A 133 29.63 -25.74 17.91
N ASP A 134 29.09 -25.70 19.13
CA ASP A 134 29.77 -25.15 20.29
C ASP A 134 30.42 -26.25 21.17
N LEU A 135 30.52 -27.48 20.65
CA LEU A 135 31.17 -28.57 21.37
C LEU A 135 32.68 -28.59 21.12
N ASP A 136 33.46 -28.31 22.17
CA ASP A 136 34.93 -28.34 22.09
C ASP A 136 35.47 -29.74 21.78
N ILE A 137 34.79 -30.79 22.24
CA ILE A 137 35.12 -32.20 21.98
C ILE A 137 35.21 -32.48 20.47
N LEU A 138 34.39 -31.80 19.67
CA LEU A 138 34.36 -32.01 18.22
C LEU A 138 35.55 -31.38 17.51
N LYS A 139 36.23 -30.40 18.13
CA LYS A 139 37.46 -29.78 17.58
C LYS A 139 38.63 -30.76 17.65
N ASP A 140 38.72 -31.55 18.72
CA ASP A 140 39.80 -32.53 18.94
C ASP A 140 39.50 -33.91 18.34
N ALA A 141 38.26 -34.14 17.92
CA ALA A 141 37.83 -35.42 17.35
C ALA A 141 38.56 -35.75 16.03
N PRO A 142 38.75 -37.05 15.71
CA PRO A 142 39.32 -37.49 14.44
C PRO A 142 38.43 -37.08 13.27
N GLU A 143 39.03 -36.90 12.09
CA GLU A 143 38.35 -36.36 10.90
C GLU A 143 37.14 -37.21 10.46
N SER A 144 37.19 -38.52 10.67
CA SER A 144 36.07 -39.43 10.43
C SER A 144 34.84 -39.06 11.26
N VAL A 145 35.02 -38.70 12.53
CA VAL A 145 33.95 -38.31 13.44
C VAL A 145 33.43 -36.91 13.06
N LYS A 146 34.32 -35.95 12.77
CA LYS A 146 33.93 -34.62 12.28
C LYS A 146 33.06 -34.70 11.03
N LYS A 147 33.39 -35.60 10.10
CA LYS A 147 32.62 -35.86 8.90
C LYS A 147 31.21 -36.40 9.19
N ILE A 148 31.03 -37.31 10.15
CA ILE A 148 29.71 -37.84 10.54
C ILE A 148 28.80 -36.73 11.10
N TYR A 149 29.37 -35.86 11.92
CA TYR A 149 28.66 -34.72 12.53
C TYR A 149 28.59 -33.49 11.62
N SER A 150 29.13 -33.56 10.41
CA SER A 150 28.99 -32.50 9.43
C SER A 150 27.55 -32.40 8.91
N ILE A 151 27.23 -31.23 8.39
CA ILE A 151 25.93 -30.91 7.81
C ILE A 151 25.65 -31.78 6.57
N GLY A 152 26.66 -32.11 5.77
CA GLY A 152 26.53 -32.95 4.56
C GLY A 152 26.05 -34.37 4.84
N PHE A 153 26.38 -34.92 6.02
CA PHE A 153 25.90 -36.23 6.49
C PHE A 153 24.63 -36.11 7.35
N GLY A 154 24.09 -34.90 7.47
CA GLY A 154 22.89 -34.59 8.21
C GLY A 154 21.60 -34.86 7.45
N THR A 155 20.50 -34.68 8.16
CA THR A 155 19.15 -34.69 7.58
C THR A 155 18.80 -33.32 7.01
N ARG A 156 17.73 -33.23 6.20
CA ARG A 156 17.21 -31.93 5.74
C ARG A 156 16.83 -30.99 6.89
N ARG A 157 16.47 -31.53 8.06
CA ARG A 157 16.17 -30.73 9.25
C ARG A 157 17.41 -29.98 9.74
N ASP A 158 18.59 -30.58 9.62
CA ASP A 158 19.86 -29.97 10.01
C ASP A 158 20.18 -28.79 9.09
N MET A 159 20.06 -28.98 7.76
CA MET A 159 20.16 -27.90 6.77
C MET A 159 19.19 -26.75 7.06
N SER A 160 17.94 -27.09 7.41
CA SER A 160 16.91 -26.10 7.71
C SER A 160 17.22 -25.32 8.99
N SER A 161 17.88 -25.94 9.95
CA SER A 161 18.29 -25.30 11.21
C SER A 161 19.44 -24.33 10.97
N GLU A 162 20.41 -24.71 10.13
CA GLU A 162 21.51 -23.85 9.71
C GLU A 162 21.05 -22.62 8.93
N TRP A 163 20.14 -22.79 7.96
CA TRP A 163 19.56 -21.65 7.25
C TRP A 163 18.84 -20.69 8.19
N LYS A 164 18.10 -21.21 9.16
CA LYS A 164 17.44 -20.39 10.18
C LYS A 164 18.46 -19.63 11.02
N ALA A 165 19.46 -20.32 11.55
CA ALA A 165 20.50 -19.72 12.38
C ALA A 165 21.24 -18.59 11.66
N GLN A 166 21.61 -18.80 10.39
CA GLN A 166 22.32 -17.78 9.62
C GLN A 166 21.46 -16.57 9.26
N LEU A 167 20.17 -16.76 8.98
CA LEU A 167 19.26 -15.64 8.69
C LEU A 167 18.90 -14.87 9.97
N ILE A 168 18.70 -15.58 11.09
CA ILE A 168 18.48 -14.97 12.41
C ILE A 168 19.71 -14.15 12.83
N GLY A 169 20.90 -14.74 12.72
CA GLY A 169 22.15 -14.08 13.13
C GLY A 169 22.49 -12.79 12.38
N LYS A 170 21.90 -12.53 11.21
CA LYS A 170 22.05 -11.24 10.52
C LYS A 170 21.29 -10.11 11.20
N VAL A 171 20.09 -10.44 11.66
CA VAL A 171 19.03 -9.50 12.03
C VAL A 171 18.85 -9.38 13.55
N ASN A 172 19.38 -10.34 14.32
CA ASN A 172 19.22 -10.40 15.77
C ASN A 172 19.76 -9.15 16.48
N GLN A 173 19.08 -8.74 17.56
CA GLN A 173 19.57 -7.64 18.41
C GLN A 173 20.74 -8.09 19.30
N HIS A 174 20.64 -9.29 19.87
CA HIS A 174 21.65 -9.90 20.73
C HIS A 174 21.79 -11.41 20.46
N SER A 175 22.81 -12.06 21.02
CA SER A 175 23.09 -13.48 20.76
C SER A 175 21.98 -14.42 21.23
N LEU A 176 21.37 -14.14 22.39
CA LEU A 176 20.34 -14.96 23.03
C LEU A 176 18.90 -14.50 22.73
N ASP A 177 18.68 -13.81 21.62
CA ASP A 177 17.36 -13.26 21.30
C ASP A 177 16.45 -14.34 20.69
N GLU A 178 15.44 -14.73 21.45
CA GLU A 178 14.47 -15.77 21.09
C GLU A 178 13.05 -15.26 20.84
N ALA A 179 12.77 -13.98 21.08
CA ALA A 179 11.39 -13.48 21.12
C ALA A 179 11.15 -12.18 20.36
N SER A 180 12.21 -11.49 19.91
CA SER A 180 12.08 -10.24 19.16
C SER A 180 11.29 -10.40 17.87
N LEU A 181 10.79 -9.27 17.36
CA LEU A 181 10.07 -9.26 16.09
C LEU A 181 11.03 -9.52 14.93
N GLU A 182 12.24 -8.98 15.03
CA GLU A 182 13.37 -9.11 14.11
C GLU A 182 13.74 -10.59 13.93
N MET A 183 13.96 -11.31 15.03
CA MET A 183 14.22 -12.75 15.01
C MET A 183 13.05 -13.51 14.37
N LYS A 184 11.82 -13.25 14.82
CA LYS A 184 10.62 -13.92 14.29
C LYS A 184 10.46 -13.71 12.78
N ILE A 185 10.74 -12.51 12.29
CA ILE A 185 10.71 -12.20 10.85
C ILE A 185 11.80 -12.98 10.11
N ALA A 186 13.01 -13.03 10.64
CA ALA A 186 14.10 -13.81 10.06
C ALA A 186 13.79 -15.31 10.03
N TRP A 187 13.26 -15.86 11.13
CA TRP A 187 12.82 -17.25 11.23
C TRP A 187 11.72 -17.59 10.22
N MET A 188 10.67 -16.76 10.13
CA MET A 188 9.59 -16.94 9.16
C MET A 188 10.12 -16.84 7.72
N THR A 189 11.07 -15.94 7.46
CA THR A 189 11.69 -15.79 6.14
C THR A 189 12.53 -17.00 5.75
N ALA A 190 13.36 -17.52 6.65
CA ALA A 190 14.08 -18.77 6.45
C ALA A 190 13.14 -19.92 6.10
N LEU A 191 12.05 -20.02 6.86
CA LEU A 191 11.02 -21.04 6.69
C LEU A 191 10.33 -20.94 5.31
N ILE A 192 9.89 -19.74 4.92
CA ILE A 192 9.28 -19.49 3.61
C ILE A 192 10.24 -19.90 2.48
N ARG A 193 11.52 -19.52 2.56
CA ARG A 193 12.52 -19.79 1.52
C ARG A 193 12.82 -21.27 1.38
N HIS A 194 13.09 -21.98 2.47
CA HIS A 194 13.43 -23.40 2.38
C HIS A 194 12.23 -24.28 2.05
N TRP A 195 11.00 -23.89 2.44
CA TRP A 195 9.78 -24.55 1.97
C TRP A 195 9.51 -24.24 0.50
N SER A 196 9.80 -23.03 0.02
CA SER A 196 9.69 -22.70 -1.42
C SER A 196 10.67 -23.50 -2.27
N LEU A 197 11.90 -23.71 -1.77
CA LEU A 197 12.86 -24.62 -2.38
C LEU A 197 12.30 -26.05 -2.46
N LEU A 198 11.69 -26.54 -1.38
CA LEU A 198 11.07 -27.86 -1.35
C LEU A 198 9.88 -27.98 -2.33
N VAL A 199 9.03 -26.95 -2.42
CA VAL A 199 7.94 -26.89 -3.41
C VAL A 199 8.50 -26.97 -4.83
N ASN A 200 9.60 -26.25 -5.11
CA ASN A 200 10.25 -26.30 -6.41
C ASN A 200 10.79 -27.70 -6.74
N ASP A 201 11.45 -28.36 -5.80
CA ASP A 201 11.98 -29.71 -6.01
C ASP A 201 10.87 -30.73 -6.24
N ILE A 202 9.77 -30.67 -5.48
CA ILE A 202 8.59 -31.50 -5.71
C ILE A 202 7.97 -31.18 -7.08
N SER A 203 7.87 -29.91 -7.46
CA SER A 203 7.26 -29.51 -8.74
C SER A 203 8.04 -29.98 -9.98
N LYS A 204 9.34 -30.28 -9.83
CA LYS A 204 10.14 -30.90 -10.91
C LYS A 204 9.76 -32.38 -11.10
N GLN A 205 9.38 -33.06 -10.03
CA GLN A 205 9.04 -34.49 -10.05
C GLN A 205 7.56 -34.73 -10.35
N THR A 206 6.68 -33.88 -9.82
CA THR A 206 5.22 -34.03 -9.91
C THR A 206 4.60 -32.90 -10.72
N THR A 207 3.58 -33.20 -11.53
CA THR A 207 2.87 -32.21 -12.35
C THR A 207 2.04 -31.21 -11.55
N LYS A 208 1.62 -31.56 -10.33
CA LYS A 208 0.79 -30.72 -9.45
C LYS A 208 1.60 -30.21 -8.26
N LYS A 209 1.41 -28.93 -7.92
CA LYS A 209 2.04 -28.33 -6.72
C LYS A 209 1.41 -28.90 -5.44
N PRO A 210 2.19 -29.17 -4.38
CA PRO A 210 1.67 -29.73 -3.12
C PRO A 210 0.84 -28.70 -2.35
N THR A 211 -0.49 -28.79 -2.42
CA THR A 211 -1.44 -27.84 -1.80
C THR A 211 -1.25 -27.70 -0.29
N TRP A 212 -0.99 -28.82 0.41
CA TRP A 212 -0.80 -28.82 1.86
C TRP A 212 0.40 -27.97 2.31
N LEU A 213 1.42 -27.85 1.46
CA LEU A 213 2.63 -27.09 1.74
C LEU A 213 2.49 -25.63 1.31
N THR A 214 1.95 -25.38 0.11
CA THR A 214 1.74 -24.02 -0.39
C THR A 214 0.78 -23.23 0.51
N HIS A 215 -0.27 -23.88 1.02
CA HIS A 215 -1.19 -23.27 1.99
C HIS A 215 -0.47 -22.87 3.29
N ARG A 216 0.42 -23.72 3.81
CA ARG A 216 1.23 -23.40 5.01
C ARG A 216 2.19 -22.24 4.76
N ILE A 217 2.86 -22.21 3.61
CA ILE A 217 3.72 -21.08 3.23
C ILE A 217 2.91 -19.78 3.23
N TRP A 218 1.70 -19.79 2.68
CA TRP A 218 0.84 -18.62 2.64
C TRP A 218 0.46 -18.10 4.04
N LEU A 219 0.14 -18.99 4.98
CA LEU A 219 -0.10 -18.62 6.39
C LEU A 219 1.12 -17.95 7.03
N VAL A 220 2.32 -18.49 6.79
CA VAL A 220 3.56 -17.91 7.32
C VAL A 220 3.88 -16.57 6.66
N ILE A 221 3.62 -16.40 5.36
CA ILE A 221 3.75 -15.10 4.68
C ILE A 221 2.84 -14.05 5.34
N ASN A 222 1.59 -14.41 5.64
CA ASN A 222 0.66 -13.50 6.30
C ASN A 222 1.09 -13.16 7.74
N ALA A 223 1.58 -14.14 8.49
CA ALA A 223 2.15 -13.91 9.82
C ALA A 223 3.38 -12.98 9.75
N ARG A 224 4.28 -13.19 8.78
CA ARG A 224 5.44 -12.33 8.54
C ARG A 224 5.05 -10.91 8.18
N ARG A 225 4.03 -10.72 7.33
CA ARG A 225 3.49 -9.39 6.99
C ARG A 225 2.92 -8.68 8.22
N LYS A 226 2.22 -9.41 9.10
CA LYS A 226 1.74 -8.86 10.37
C LYS A 226 2.91 -8.42 11.26
N ALA A 227 3.95 -9.24 11.39
CA ALA A 227 5.13 -8.90 12.16
C ALA A 227 5.88 -7.68 11.59
N LEU A 228 6.04 -7.59 10.27
CA LEU A 228 6.65 -6.44 9.60
C LEU A 228 5.86 -5.14 9.83
N ARG A 229 4.52 -5.19 9.80
CA ARG A 229 3.68 -4.03 10.15
C ARG A 229 3.88 -3.57 11.59
N LEU A 230 3.95 -4.53 12.52
CA LEU A 230 4.18 -4.23 13.94
C LEU A 230 5.58 -3.68 14.18
N LEU A 231 6.60 -4.23 13.51
CA LEU A 231 7.97 -3.76 13.62
C LEU A 231 8.07 -2.33 13.11
N ARG A 232 7.53 -2.04 11.93
CA ARG A 232 7.51 -0.69 11.36
C ARG A 232 6.85 0.34 12.28
N ALA A 233 5.73 -0.03 12.90
CA ALA A 233 5.02 0.85 13.83
C ALA A 233 5.79 1.12 15.14
N ARG A 234 6.67 0.20 15.55
CA ARG A 234 7.45 0.30 16.79
C ARG A 234 8.82 0.95 16.56
N ASN A 235 9.54 0.50 15.54
CA ASN A 235 10.90 0.93 15.23
C ASN A 235 11.14 0.86 13.71
N GLU A 236 11.21 2.03 13.07
CA GLU A 236 11.46 2.15 11.63
C GLU A 236 12.90 1.79 11.26
N GLU A 237 13.90 2.08 12.10
CA GLU A 237 15.30 1.76 11.82
C GLU A 237 15.54 0.26 11.78
N ALA A 238 15.04 -0.47 12.78
CA ALA A 238 15.09 -1.93 12.82
C ALA A 238 14.35 -2.54 11.62
N PHE A 239 13.22 -1.94 11.22
CA PHE A 239 12.48 -2.36 10.03
C PHE A 239 13.30 -2.21 8.73
N GLN A 240 13.97 -1.08 8.52
CA GLN A 240 14.84 -0.87 7.34
C GLN A 240 16.04 -1.83 7.35
N ASN A 241 16.64 -2.07 8.51
CA ASN A 241 17.72 -3.05 8.68
C ASN A 241 17.27 -4.47 8.31
N VAL A 242 16.11 -4.90 8.80
CA VAL A 242 15.55 -6.22 8.50
C VAL A 242 15.25 -6.37 7.00
N ILE A 243 14.64 -5.37 6.37
CA ILE A 243 14.33 -5.40 4.94
C ILE A 243 15.58 -5.48 4.10
N SER A 244 16.60 -4.66 4.39
CA SER A 244 17.84 -4.60 3.63
C SER A 244 18.64 -5.91 3.75
N GLN A 245 18.85 -6.42 4.97
CA GLN A 245 19.62 -7.63 5.20
C GLN A 245 18.94 -8.89 4.67
N LEU A 246 17.63 -9.01 4.88
CA LEU A 246 16.88 -10.18 4.40
C LEU A 246 16.50 -10.04 2.92
N LYS A 247 16.58 -8.86 2.30
CA LYS A 247 16.11 -8.60 0.92
C LYS A 247 14.62 -8.91 0.75
N ILE A 248 13.79 -8.44 1.67
CA ILE A 248 12.32 -8.64 1.63
C ILE A 248 11.66 -7.53 0.81
N ALA A 249 10.73 -7.90 -0.06
CA ALA A 249 9.90 -6.95 -0.79
C ALA A 249 8.71 -6.54 0.11
N TYR A 250 8.74 -5.34 0.69
CA TYR A 250 7.65 -4.87 1.54
C TYR A 250 6.65 -4.03 0.74
N HIS A 251 5.40 -4.49 0.68
CA HIS A 251 4.29 -3.75 0.08
C HIS A 251 3.09 -3.76 1.02
N VAL A 252 2.49 -2.58 1.20
CA VAL A 252 1.23 -2.44 1.94
C VAL A 252 0.13 -3.12 1.14
N GLN A 253 -0.50 -4.14 1.72
CA GLN A 253 -1.61 -4.81 1.06
C GLN A 253 -2.78 -3.83 0.95
N LYS A 254 -3.14 -3.47 -0.29
CA LYS A 254 -4.43 -2.83 -0.58
C LYS A 254 -5.52 -3.85 -0.24
N GLN A 255 -6.67 -3.39 0.27
CA GLN A 255 -7.83 -4.27 0.43
C GLN A 255 -8.09 -4.96 -0.92
N PRO A 256 -8.48 -6.25 -0.94
CA PRO A 256 -8.73 -6.94 -2.19
C PRO A 256 -9.85 -6.22 -2.93
N GLU A 257 -9.47 -5.44 -3.93
CA GLU A 257 -10.39 -4.95 -4.95
C GLU A 257 -10.94 -6.19 -5.67
N HIS A 258 -12.20 -6.13 -6.12
CA HIS A 258 -12.81 -7.24 -6.86
C HIS A 258 -11.86 -7.77 -7.94
N VAL A 259 -11.76 -9.10 -8.10
CA VAL A 259 -10.80 -9.73 -9.02
C VAL A 259 -10.87 -9.03 -10.38
N LYS A 260 -9.83 -8.27 -10.72
CA LYS A 260 -9.81 -7.49 -11.95
C LYS A 260 -9.69 -8.47 -13.12
N THR A 261 -10.82 -8.78 -13.74
CA THR A 261 -10.84 -9.44 -15.04
C THR A 261 -10.08 -8.58 -16.07
N ARG A 262 -9.65 -9.16 -17.21
CA ARG A 262 -9.00 -8.40 -18.29
C ARG A 262 -9.79 -7.14 -18.64
N LYS A 263 -11.11 -7.27 -18.76
CA LYS A 263 -12.04 -6.18 -19.04
C LYS A 263 -11.99 -5.12 -17.94
N ALA A 264 -12.20 -5.51 -16.68
CA ALA A 264 -12.18 -4.58 -15.55
C ALA A 264 -10.83 -3.86 -15.39
N TRP A 265 -9.71 -4.55 -15.66
CA TRP A 265 -8.38 -3.93 -15.62
C TRP A 265 -8.20 -2.92 -16.76
N ALA A 266 -8.57 -3.27 -17.99
CA ALA A 266 -8.49 -2.36 -19.14
C ALA A 266 -9.41 -1.13 -18.96
N GLU A 267 -10.63 -1.32 -18.47
CA GLU A 267 -11.57 -0.23 -18.15
C GLU A 267 -11.02 0.70 -17.06
N ALA A 268 -10.39 0.15 -16.02
CA ALA A 268 -9.76 0.96 -14.97
C ALA A 268 -8.59 1.79 -15.51
N GLN A 269 -7.74 1.21 -16.37
CA GLN A 269 -6.64 1.95 -17.01
C GLN A 269 -7.16 3.03 -17.96
N LEU A 270 -8.19 2.71 -18.76
CA LEU A 270 -8.83 3.67 -19.66
C LEU A 270 -9.47 4.83 -18.87
N LYS A 271 -10.20 4.53 -17.79
CA LYS A 271 -10.83 5.55 -16.94
C LYS A 271 -9.80 6.49 -16.33
N ALA A 272 -8.72 5.95 -15.76
CA ALA A 272 -7.63 6.75 -15.20
C ALA A 272 -6.98 7.67 -16.25
N ARG A 273 -6.80 7.18 -17.49
CA ARG A 273 -6.29 8.00 -18.60
C ARG A 273 -7.26 9.09 -19.03
N VAL A 274 -8.54 8.77 -19.16
CA VAL A 274 -9.58 9.74 -19.52
C VAL A 274 -9.69 10.84 -18.45
N GLU A 275 -9.54 10.50 -17.17
CA GLU A 275 -9.50 11.48 -16.08
C GLU A 275 -8.29 12.42 -16.23
N GLN A 276 -7.09 11.90 -16.50
CA GLN A 276 -5.90 12.72 -16.75
C GLN A 276 -6.06 13.66 -17.96
N GLU A 277 -6.68 13.20 -19.04
CA GLU A 277 -6.95 14.07 -20.20
C GLU A 277 -7.98 15.16 -19.88
N LYS A 278 -9.01 14.83 -19.10
CA LYS A 278 -10.01 15.81 -18.63
C LYS A 278 -9.35 16.88 -17.77
N GLU A 279 -8.49 16.49 -16.83
CA GLU A 279 -7.74 17.41 -15.98
C GLU A 279 -6.86 18.34 -16.82
N ARG A 280 -6.07 17.80 -17.77
CA ARG A 280 -5.26 18.63 -18.68
C ARG A 280 -6.09 19.63 -19.50
N ARG A 281 -7.24 19.20 -20.04
CA ARG A 281 -8.13 20.11 -20.78
C ARG A 281 -8.72 21.18 -19.86
N LEU A 282 -9.09 20.82 -18.64
CA LEU A 282 -9.62 21.74 -17.66
C LEU A 282 -8.56 22.77 -17.21
N GLU A 283 -7.31 22.34 -17.02
CA GLU A 283 -6.18 23.21 -16.71
C GLU A 283 -5.94 24.23 -17.84
N ASN A 284 -5.95 23.77 -19.10
CA ASN A 284 -5.81 24.65 -20.26
C ASN A 284 -6.97 25.68 -20.34
N LEU A 285 -8.21 25.23 -20.15
CA LEU A 285 -9.37 26.13 -20.11
C LEU A 285 -9.30 27.10 -18.95
N HIS A 286 -8.80 26.67 -17.79
CA HIS A 286 -8.61 27.52 -16.63
C HIS A 286 -7.57 28.62 -16.91
N GLN A 287 -6.46 28.28 -17.55
CA GLN A 287 -5.43 29.24 -17.95
C GLN A 287 -6.01 30.28 -18.92
N LEU A 288 -6.70 29.84 -19.97
CA LEU A 288 -7.37 30.74 -20.93
C LEU A 288 -8.37 31.66 -20.22
N TYR A 289 -9.18 31.11 -19.32
CA TYR A 289 -10.15 31.91 -18.55
C TYR A 289 -9.47 32.96 -17.65
N VAL A 290 -8.35 32.62 -17.02
CA VAL A 290 -7.56 33.56 -16.21
C VAL A 290 -7.00 34.69 -17.06
N GLU A 291 -6.53 34.39 -18.27
CA GLU A 291 -6.03 35.38 -19.23
C GLU A 291 -7.15 36.31 -19.71
N GLU A 292 -8.28 35.76 -20.16
CA GLU A 292 -9.46 36.54 -20.56
C GLU A 292 -9.97 37.44 -19.43
N ARG A 293 -9.96 36.92 -18.20
CA ARG A 293 -10.37 37.68 -17.02
C ARG A 293 -9.42 38.86 -16.79
N LYS A 294 -8.11 38.68 -16.94
CA LYS A 294 -7.14 39.78 -16.83
C LYS A 294 -7.37 40.85 -17.89
N GLN A 295 -7.55 40.44 -19.14
CA GLN A 295 -7.84 41.36 -20.25
C GLN A 295 -9.11 42.19 -19.98
N LYS A 296 -10.21 41.53 -19.59
CA LYS A 296 -11.46 42.20 -19.22
C LYS A 296 -11.31 43.13 -18.03
N MET A 297 -10.52 42.75 -17.01
CA MET A 297 -10.24 43.62 -15.88
C MET A 297 -9.52 44.90 -16.32
N GLU A 298 -8.52 44.80 -17.19
CA GLU A 298 -7.81 45.96 -17.74
C GLU A 298 -8.73 46.86 -18.58
N GLU A 299 -9.60 46.28 -19.40
CA GLU A 299 -10.62 47.03 -20.17
C GLU A 299 -11.58 47.77 -19.24
N MET A 300 -12.08 47.10 -18.20
CA MET A 300 -12.98 47.70 -17.21
C MET A 300 -12.30 48.81 -16.40
N GLU A 301 -11.03 48.67 -16.07
CA GLU A 301 -10.24 49.71 -15.41
C GLU A 301 -10.06 50.94 -16.29
N LYS A 302 -9.73 50.75 -17.58
CA LYS A 302 -9.66 51.85 -18.56
C LYS A 302 -11.00 52.57 -18.66
N ARG A 303 -12.10 51.83 -18.83
CA ARG A 303 -13.45 52.41 -18.89
C ARG A 303 -13.82 53.16 -17.62
N ARG A 304 -13.45 52.64 -16.45
CA ARG A 304 -13.66 53.32 -15.16
C ARG A 304 -12.88 54.63 -15.08
N GLN A 305 -11.66 54.69 -15.60
CA GLN A 305 -10.86 55.91 -15.64
C GLN A 305 -11.48 56.96 -16.58
N GLU A 306 -12.00 56.56 -17.73
CA GLU A 306 -12.72 57.46 -18.65
C GLU A 306 -13.95 58.07 -17.98
N LEU A 307 -14.81 57.24 -17.39
CA LEU A 307 -16.03 57.70 -16.71
C LEU A 307 -15.72 58.64 -15.54
N LYS A 308 -14.62 58.41 -14.80
CA LYS A 308 -14.17 59.34 -13.75
C LYS A 308 -13.80 60.72 -14.30
N LYS A 309 -13.14 60.78 -15.48
CA LYS A 309 -12.82 62.05 -16.13
C LYS A 309 -14.08 62.78 -16.60
N GLU A 310 -15.01 62.04 -17.20
CA GLU A 310 -16.31 62.60 -17.60
C GLU A 310 -17.08 63.14 -16.40
N GLN A 311 -17.11 62.39 -15.28
CA GLN A 311 -17.73 62.82 -14.03
C GLN A 311 -17.12 64.14 -13.53
N GLN A 312 -15.78 64.22 -13.48
CA GLN A 312 -15.08 65.45 -13.07
C GLN A 312 -15.42 66.63 -13.99
N GLN A 313 -15.52 66.42 -15.30
CA GLN A 313 -15.92 67.47 -16.24
C GLN A 313 -17.36 67.93 -16.01
N VAL A 314 -18.28 67.00 -15.73
CA VAL A 314 -19.68 67.34 -15.42
C VAL A 314 -19.76 68.08 -14.09
N GLU A 315 -19.04 67.64 -13.06
CA GLU A 315 -18.96 68.33 -11.76
C GLU A 315 -18.42 69.75 -11.92
N GLN A 316 -17.36 69.95 -12.72
CA GLN A 316 -16.83 71.28 -13.03
C GLN A 316 -17.87 72.15 -13.77
N ARG A 317 -18.61 71.58 -14.73
CA ARG A 317 -19.67 72.31 -15.45
C ARG A 317 -20.82 72.70 -14.52
N LEU A 318 -21.28 71.78 -13.68
CA LEU A 318 -22.32 72.03 -12.69
C LEU A 318 -21.86 73.10 -11.69
N HIS A 319 -20.62 73.04 -11.24
CA HIS A 319 -20.03 74.05 -10.38
C HIS A 319 -20.03 75.42 -11.06
N GLY A 320 -19.60 75.52 -12.32
CA GLY A 320 -19.66 76.76 -13.10
C GLY A 320 -21.08 77.31 -13.24
N LEU A 321 -22.08 76.45 -13.46
CA LEU A 321 -23.49 76.87 -13.46
C LEU A 321 -23.96 77.40 -12.10
N LEU A 322 -23.57 76.75 -11.00
CA LEU A 322 -23.89 77.22 -9.65
C LEU A 322 -23.25 78.58 -9.34
N VAL A 323 -22.05 78.84 -9.85
CA VAL A 323 -21.39 80.15 -9.73
C VAL A 323 -22.16 81.22 -10.53
N LEU A 324 -22.61 80.91 -11.75
CA LEU A 324 -23.44 81.82 -12.56
C LEU A 324 -24.79 82.14 -11.93
N GLU A 325 -25.44 81.16 -11.29
CA GLU A 325 -26.69 81.36 -10.55
C GLU A 325 -26.49 82.12 -9.22
N GLY A 326 -25.25 82.44 -8.84
CA GLY A 326 -24.91 83.12 -7.58
C GLY A 326 -25.07 82.26 -6.32
N LYS A 327 -25.25 80.94 -6.48
CA LYS A 327 -25.44 79.97 -5.37
C LYS A 327 -24.12 79.37 -4.89
N ALA A 328 -23.11 79.33 -5.74
CA ALA A 328 -21.74 78.97 -5.36
C ALA A 328 -20.83 80.20 -5.47
N THR A 329 -19.95 80.39 -4.50
CA THR A 329 -18.88 81.39 -4.55
C THR A 329 -17.55 80.65 -4.61
N ASP A 330 -16.62 81.13 -5.43
CA ASP A 330 -15.23 80.67 -5.40
C ASP A 330 -14.59 81.19 -4.10
N VAL A 331 -14.80 80.47 -3.00
CA VAL A 331 -14.19 80.82 -1.72
C VAL A 331 -12.70 80.51 -1.80
N VAL A 332 -11.90 81.49 -2.18
CA VAL A 332 -10.44 81.42 -2.11
C VAL A 332 -10.03 81.62 -0.65
N GLY A 333 -9.92 80.50 0.08
CA GLY A 333 -9.45 80.44 1.45
C GLY A 333 -10.16 79.35 2.25
N GLU A 334 -9.41 78.63 3.09
CA GLU A 334 -10.03 77.82 4.14
C GLU A 334 -10.78 78.78 5.07
N TYR A 335 -12.09 78.58 5.26
CA TYR A 335 -12.83 79.28 6.30
C TYR A 335 -12.24 78.87 7.65
N GLN A 336 -11.31 79.67 8.18
CA GLN A 336 -10.92 79.59 9.57
C GLN A 336 -12.02 80.29 10.36
N PRO A 337 -12.86 79.55 11.10
CA PRO A 337 -13.83 80.21 11.96
C PRO A 337 -13.07 81.14 12.90
N SER A 338 -13.67 82.29 13.25
CA SER A 338 -13.04 83.16 14.25
C SER A 338 -12.82 82.33 15.51
N LEU A 339 -11.56 82.05 15.85
CA LEU A 339 -11.23 81.13 16.94
C LEU A 339 -11.90 81.60 18.24
N ILE A 340 -11.93 82.92 18.43
CA ILE A 340 -12.54 83.60 19.57
C ILE A 340 -14.07 83.46 19.55
N GLY A 341 -14.72 83.72 18.40
CA GLY A 341 -16.17 83.62 18.29
C GLY A 341 -16.67 82.19 18.49
N ASN A 342 -16.05 81.21 17.81
CA ASN A 342 -16.42 79.81 17.96
C ASN A 342 -16.13 79.27 19.36
N LEU A 343 -14.99 79.63 19.98
CA LEU A 343 -14.75 79.25 21.37
C LEU A 343 -15.77 79.90 22.30
N SER A 344 -16.09 81.17 22.10
CA SER A 344 -17.09 81.86 22.94
C SER A 344 -18.48 81.25 22.78
N GLU A 345 -18.90 80.91 21.56
CA GLU A 345 -20.17 80.23 21.30
C GLU A 345 -20.17 78.82 21.86
N VAL A 346 -19.13 78.01 21.64
CA VAL A 346 -19.03 76.66 22.20
C VAL A 346 -18.99 76.70 23.73
N VAL A 347 -18.26 77.64 24.34
CA VAL A 347 -18.23 77.82 25.79
C VAL A 347 -19.57 78.30 26.31
N MET A 348 -20.22 79.27 25.67
CA MET A 348 -21.56 79.73 26.05
C MET A 348 -22.62 78.65 25.87
N HIS A 349 -22.62 77.92 24.75
CA HIS A 349 -23.52 76.80 24.53
C HIS A 349 -23.26 75.66 25.51
N SER A 350 -22.00 75.40 25.87
CA SER A 350 -21.69 74.47 26.95
C SER A 350 -22.21 75.02 28.29
N ALA A 351 -21.98 76.28 28.65
CA ALA A 351 -22.48 76.83 29.91
C ALA A 351 -24.01 76.85 29.99
N LEU A 352 -24.70 77.10 28.88
CA LEU A 352 -26.17 77.21 28.82
C LEU A 352 -26.87 75.86 28.69
N PHE A 353 -26.31 74.93 27.92
CA PHE A 353 -26.96 73.65 27.56
C PHE A 353 -26.22 72.40 28.09
N TYR A 354 -25.12 72.56 28.81
CA TYR A 354 -24.46 71.42 29.45
C TYR A 354 -25.29 70.94 30.63
N HIS A 355 -25.90 69.78 30.44
CA HIS A 355 -26.36 68.96 31.55
C HIS A 355 -25.19 68.04 31.96
N PRO A 356 -24.82 68.00 33.26
CA PRO A 356 -23.87 66.99 33.72
C PRO A 356 -24.41 65.61 33.35
N LYS A 357 -23.54 64.76 32.79
CA LYS A 357 -23.93 63.39 32.44
C LYS A 357 -24.48 62.72 33.71
N PRO A 358 -25.65 62.07 33.66
CA PRO A 358 -26.17 61.36 34.82
C PRO A 358 -25.17 60.25 35.20
N ASP A 359 -24.71 60.28 36.44
CA ASP A 359 -23.86 59.22 37.00
C ASP A 359 -24.65 57.92 37.00
N LEU A 360 -24.32 57.02 36.08
CA LEU A 360 -24.82 55.65 36.08
C LEU A 360 -24.06 54.85 37.15
N VAL A 361 -24.28 55.20 38.41
CA VAL A 361 -23.94 54.35 39.56
C VAL A 361 -25.22 53.68 40.04
N LYS A 362 -25.22 52.35 39.92
CA LYS A 362 -26.29 51.46 40.35
C LYS A 362 -26.61 51.65 41.84
N GLN A 363 -27.89 51.84 42.15
CA GLN A 363 -28.51 51.28 43.34
C GLN A 363 -29.55 50.26 42.90
#